data_AF-A0A7S2FMB0-F1
#
_entry.id   AF-A0A7S2FMB0-F1
#
_cell.length_a   1.000
_cell.length_b   1.000
_cell.length_c   1.000
_cell.angle_alpha   90.00
_cell.angle_beta   90.00
_cell.angle_gamma   90.00
#
_symmetry.space_group_name_H-M   'P 1'
#
loop_
_entity.id
_entity.type
_entity.pdbx_description
1 polymer ?
#
loop_
_entity_poly.entity_id
_entity_poly.type
_entity_poly.pdbx_seq_one_letter_code
_entity_poly.pdbx_strand_id
1 'polypeptide(L)'
;SRFPGNINQIVINLGKWLEAVEVSGGAIDEFINPKYTDATRSVFKSPTRLECMMQDFVKTVPKGQKVGWTRYPSEYGYFPCKNDIVSAAKLSADGVPPHSAATAEMAVYHMHATQLAVL
;
A
#
# COMPACT_ATOMS: atom_id res chain seq x y z
N SER A 1 8.12 9.18 10.47
CA SER A 1 6.99 10.03 10.05
C SER A 1 6.08 10.28 11.25
N ARG A 2 5.39 11.44 11.31
CA ARG A 2 4.32 11.69 12.31
C ARG A 2 3.00 11.02 11.93
N PHE A 3 2.80 10.70 10.64
CA PHE A 3 1.60 10.04 10.11
C PHE A 3 1.83 8.54 9.95
N PRO A 4 0.80 7.69 10.19
CA PRO A 4 0.91 6.25 9.99
C PRO A 4 1.10 5.91 8.51
N GLY A 5 1.83 4.82 8.24
CA GLY A 5 1.91 4.25 6.90
C GLY A 5 0.67 3.40 6.60
N ASN A 6 0.07 3.60 5.42
CA ASN A 6 -1.01 2.74 4.93
C ASN A 6 -0.41 1.60 4.10
N ILE A 7 -0.65 0.36 4.51
CA ILE A 7 -0.19 -0.86 3.82
C ILE A 7 -1.23 -1.44 2.86
N ASN A 8 -2.33 -0.72 2.62
CA ASN A 8 -3.45 -1.14 1.78
C ASN A 8 -4.22 -2.39 2.26
N GLN A 9 -4.17 -2.68 3.57
CA GLN A 9 -5.14 -3.56 4.23
C GLN A 9 -6.35 -2.74 4.65
N ILE A 10 -7.41 -2.79 3.84
CA ILE A 10 -8.62 -1.98 4.04
C ILE A 10 -9.71 -2.87 4.63
N VAL A 11 -10.18 -2.50 5.82
CA VAL A 11 -11.31 -3.17 6.50
C VAL A 11 -12.52 -2.27 6.41
N ILE A 12 -13.62 -2.77 5.84
CA ILE A 12 -14.80 -1.95 5.54
C ILE A 12 -16.06 -2.60 6.11
N ASN A 13 -16.96 -1.77 6.62
CA ASN A 13 -18.33 -2.18 6.88
C ASN A 13 -19.09 -2.32 5.55
N LEU A 14 -19.57 -3.53 5.24
CA LEU A 14 -20.15 -3.84 3.94
C LEU A 14 -21.37 -2.99 3.57
N GLY A 15 -22.26 -2.70 4.53
CA GLY A 15 -23.46 -1.88 4.26
C GLY A 15 -23.09 -0.44 3.87
N LYS A 16 -22.20 0.19 4.64
CA LYS A 16 -21.72 1.55 4.33
C LYS A 16 -20.91 1.62 3.05
N TRP A 17 -20.18 0.55 2.73
CA TRP A 17 -19.46 0.44 1.47
C TRP A 17 -20.42 0.42 0.29
N LEU A 18 -21.48 -0.38 0.37
CA LEU A 18 -22.49 -0.47 -0.68
C LEU A 18 -23.18 0.88 -0.92
N GLU A 19 -23.60 1.57 0.14
CA GLU A 19 -24.18 2.93 0.04
C GLU A 19 -23.24 3.90 -0.71
N ALA A 20 -21.95 3.88 -0.38
CA ALA A 20 -20.98 4.75 -1.04
C ALA A 20 -20.76 4.39 -2.51
N VAL A 21 -20.74 3.09 -2.84
CA VAL A 21 -20.60 2.59 -4.22
C VAL A 21 -21.84 2.90 -5.06
N GLU A 22 -23.04 2.77 -4.50
CA GLU A 22 -24.29 3.11 -5.17
C GLU A 22 -24.35 4.61 -5.51
N VAL A 23 -23.89 5.48 -4.61
CA VAL A 23 -23.83 6.93 -4.85
C VAL A 23 -22.76 7.31 -5.87
N SER A 24 -21.58 6.71 -5.81
CA SER A 24 -20.48 7.05 -6.73
C SER A 24 -20.52 6.29 -8.06
N GLY A 25 -21.39 5.29 -8.21
CA GLY A 25 -21.36 4.35 -9.32
C GLY A 25 -20.06 3.54 -9.39
N GLY A 26 -19.36 3.40 -8.26
CA GLY A 26 -18.03 2.79 -8.17
C GLY A 26 -16.88 3.69 -8.69
N ALA A 27 -17.14 4.94 -9.05
CA ALA A 27 -16.10 5.86 -9.48
C ALA A 27 -15.19 6.25 -8.31
N ILE A 28 -13.89 6.34 -8.60
CA ILE A 28 -12.82 6.75 -7.70
C ILE A 28 -12.02 7.84 -8.41
N ASP A 29 -11.55 8.85 -7.67
CA ASP A 29 -10.72 9.93 -8.20
C ASP A 29 -9.54 9.37 -9.01
N GLU A 30 -9.39 9.88 -10.22
CA GLU A 30 -8.30 9.51 -11.13
C GLU A 30 -7.12 10.47 -10.97
N PHE A 31 -5.93 9.97 -11.27
CA PHE A 31 -4.71 10.74 -11.38
C PHE A 31 -3.88 10.24 -12.56
N ILE A 32 -2.81 10.97 -12.89
CA ILE A 32 -1.86 10.57 -13.92
C ILE A 32 -0.44 10.70 -13.37
N ASN A 33 0.44 9.73 -13.68
CA ASN A 33 1.83 9.71 -13.21
C ASN A 33 2.82 9.49 -14.37
N PRO A 34 2.97 10.46 -15.28
CA PRO A 34 3.84 10.29 -16.44
C PRO A 34 5.30 10.10 -16.02
N LYS A 35 5.99 9.19 -16.70
CA LYS A 35 7.45 9.07 -16.60
C LYS A 35 8.08 9.87 -17.72
N TYR A 36 8.96 10.80 -17.38
CA TYR A 36 9.63 11.67 -18.34
C TYR A 36 11.05 11.20 -18.63
N THR A 37 11.55 11.53 -19.82
CA THR A 37 12.93 11.23 -20.24
C THR A 37 13.96 11.98 -19.40
N ASP A 38 13.60 13.18 -18.96
CA ASP A 38 14.46 14.11 -18.25
C ASP A 38 13.63 15.08 -17.38
N ALA A 39 14.34 15.99 -16.70
CA ALA A 39 13.76 16.95 -15.78
C ALA A 39 12.92 18.05 -16.44
N THR A 40 13.01 18.26 -17.76
CA THR A 40 12.19 19.27 -18.47
C THR A 40 10.73 18.87 -18.56
N ARG A 41 10.44 17.56 -18.41
CA ARG A 41 9.10 16.98 -18.45
C ARG A 41 8.31 17.29 -19.73
N SER A 42 9.02 17.42 -20.85
CA SER A 42 8.43 17.69 -22.17
C SER A 42 8.11 16.42 -22.97
N VAL A 43 8.88 15.34 -22.76
CA VAL A 43 8.73 14.08 -23.49
C VAL A 43 8.52 12.91 -22.52
N PHE A 44 7.52 12.08 -22.81
CA PHE A 44 7.29 10.86 -22.05
C PHE A 44 8.32 9.78 -22.42
N LYS A 45 8.87 9.13 -21.40
CA LYS A 45 9.77 7.97 -21.55
C LYS A 45 9.02 6.72 -22.01
N SER A 46 7.73 6.63 -21.70
CA SER A 46 6.83 5.55 -22.09
C SER A 46 5.39 6.09 -22.13
N PRO A 47 4.47 5.46 -22.90
CA PRO A 47 3.05 5.81 -22.85
C PRO A 47 2.52 5.86 -21.42
N THR A 48 1.65 6.83 -21.14
CA THR A 48 1.02 7.03 -19.82
C THR A 48 -0.50 6.92 -19.94
N ARG A 49 -1.17 6.75 -18.81
CA ARG A 49 -2.62 6.50 -18.71
C ARG A 49 -3.15 7.08 -17.41
N LEU A 50 -4.46 7.28 -17.34
CA LEU A 50 -5.13 7.54 -16.07
C LEU A 50 -5.05 6.31 -15.17
N GLU A 51 -4.87 6.56 -13.89
CA GLU A 51 -4.78 5.57 -12.82
C GLU A 51 -5.72 6.00 -11.68
N CYS A 52 -6.18 5.06 -10.87
CA CYS A 52 -6.87 5.35 -9.61
C CYS A 52 -6.30 4.43 -8.52
N MET A 53 -6.49 4.81 -7.25
CA MET A 53 -6.03 4.01 -6.12
C MET A 53 -7.23 3.50 -5.32
N MET A 54 -7.28 2.20 -5.02
CA MET A 54 -8.40 1.62 -4.27
C MET A 54 -8.63 2.28 -2.90
N GLN A 55 -7.56 2.74 -2.23
CA GLN A 55 -7.68 3.42 -0.94
C GLN A 55 -8.28 4.83 -1.04
N ASP A 56 -8.30 5.44 -2.23
CA ASP A 56 -8.95 6.74 -2.44
C ASP A 56 -10.48 6.64 -2.34
N PHE A 57 -11.05 5.44 -2.25
CA PHE A 57 -12.43 5.20 -1.82
C PHE A 57 -12.80 5.98 -0.55
N VAL A 58 -11.85 6.19 0.37
CA VAL A 58 -12.11 6.99 1.58
C VAL A 58 -12.61 8.41 1.28
N LYS A 59 -12.31 8.96 0.11
CA LYS A 59 -12.76 10.28 -0.35
C LYS A 59 -14.22 10.28 -0.81
N THR A 60 -14.76 9.12 -1.19
CA THR A 60 -16.17 8.97 -1.62
C THR A 60 -17.11 8.75 -0.43
N VAL A 61 -16.56 8.43 0.75
CA VAL A 61 -17.34 8.23 1.97
C VAL A 61 -18.01 9.54 2.40
N PRO A 62 -19.35 9.56 2.60
CA PRO A 62 -20.07 10.77 3.01
C PRO A 62 -19.55 11.38 4.31
N LYS A 63 -19.63 12.72 4.41
CA LYS A 63 -19.29 13.45 5.65
C LYS A 63 -20.12 12.92 6.83
N GLY A 64 -19.47 12.79 8.00
CA GLY A 64 -20.09 12.28 9.22
C GLY A 64 -19.90 10.77 9.45
N GLN A 65 -19.42 10.03 8.45
CA GLN A 65 -19.00 8.65 8.65
C GLN A 65 -17.66 8.56 9.40
N LYS A 66 -17.50 7.49 10.17
CA LYS A 66 -16.26 7.23 10.91
C LYS A 66 -15.25 6.53 9.99
N VAL A 67 -14.11 7.17 9.82
CA VAL A 67 -12.92 6.63 9.15
C VAL A 67 -11.78 6.66 10.16
N GLY A 68 -10.99 5.59 10.23
CA GLY A 68 -9.85 5.51 11.15
C GLY A 68 -8.77 4.58 10.62
N TRP A 69 -7.74 4.40 11.43
CA TRP A 69 -6.63 3.48 11.16
C TRP A 69 -6.34 2.62 12.37
N THR A 70 -5.90 1.40 12.12
CA THR A 70 -5.37 0.50 13.14
C THR A 70 -3.87 0.42 12.93
N ARG A 71 -3.08 0.63 13.99
CA ARG A 71 -1.62 0.55 13.94
C ARG A 71 -1.18 -0.64 14.78
N TYR A 72 -0.36 -1.49 14.18
CA TYR A 72 0.26 -2.64 14.83
C TYR A 72 1.75 -2.70 14.41
N PRO A 73 2.60 -3.42 15.16
CA PRO A 73 4.01 -3.56 14.82
C PRO A 73 4.18 -4.25 13.46
N SER A 74 5.10 -3.76 12.63
CA SER A 74 5.28 -4.26 11.25
C SER A 74 5.64 -5.74 11.17
N GLU A 75 6.27 -6.26 12.22
CA GLU A 75 6.63 -7.67 12.40
C GLU A 75 5.44 -8.64 12.54
N TYR A 76 4.20 -8.13 12.56
CA TYR A 76 2.97 -8.94 12.65
C TYR A 76 2.04 -8.78 11.44
N GLY A 77 2.45 -8.13 10.35
CA GLY A 77 1.56 -8.06 9.19
C GLY A 77 1.94 -7.14 8.06
N TYR A 78 3.23 -6.82 7.88
CA TYR A 78 3.69 -6.18 6.64
C TYR A 78 4.93 -6.88 6.09
N PHE A 79 4.71 -7.94 5.31
CA PHE A 79 5.74 -8.76 4.70
C PHE A 79 5.61 -8.81 3.17
N PRO A 80 5.61 -7.68 2.46
CA PRO A 80 5.44 -7.70 1.02
C PRO A 80 6.65 -8.36 0.33
N CYS A 81 6.36 -9.12 -0.72
CA CYS A 81 7.33 -9.59 -1.69
C CYS A 81 7.13 -8.82 -3.00
N LYS A 82 7.82 -7.70 -3.16
CA LYS A 82 7.62 -6.75 -4.27
C LYS A 82 8.89 -6.38 -5.03
N ASN A 83 10.05 -6.77 -4.52
CA ASN A 83 11.34 -6.46 -5.12
C ASN A 83 12.05 -7.74 -5.54
N ASP A 84 12.69 -7.71 -6.71
CA ASP A 84 13.64 -8.74 -7.12
C ASP A 84 14.92 -8.70 -6.26
N ILE A 85 15.76 -9.73 -6.35
CA ILE A 85 16.94 -9.88 -5.49
C ILE A 85 17.97 -8.76 -5.70
N VAL A 86 18.11 -8.22 -6.91
CA VAL A 86 19.08 -7.17 -7.24
C VAL A 86 18.61 -5.83 -6.68
N SER A 87 17.34 -5.48 -6.88
CA SER A 87 16.76 -4.26 -6.30
C SER A 87 16.73 -4.33 -4.77
N ALA A 88 16.41 -5.50 -4.21
CA ALA A 88 16.41 -5.75 -2.77
C ALA A 88 17.80 -5.59 -2.15
N ALA A 89 18.86 -6.08 -2.79
CA ALA A 89 20.22 -5.93 -2.30
C ALA A 89 20.63 -4.45 -2.20
N LYS A 90 20.25 -3.62 -3.19
CA LYS A 90 20.51 -2.17 -3.16
C LYS A 90 19.77 -1.49 -2.01
N LEU A 91 18.47 -1.75 -1.87
CA LEU A 91 17.67 -1.22 -0.77
C LEU A 91 18.27 -1.60 0.60
N SER A 92 18.68 -2.87 0.75
CA SER A 92 19.31 -3.35 1.99
C SER A 92 20.64 -2.63 2.28
N ALA A 93 21.46 -2.37 1.25
CA ALA A 93 22.71 -1.63 1.40
C ALA A 93 22.47 -0.17 1.86
N ASP A 94 21.34 0.41 1.46
CA ASP A 94 20.90 1.75 1.85
C ASP A 94 20.14 1.78 3.20
N GLY A 95 20.06 0.65 3.91
CA GLY A 95 19.32 0.55 5.18
C GLY A 95 17.80 0.60 5.04
N VAL A 96 17.28 0.39 3.82
CA VAL A 96 15.85 0.35 3.53
C VAL A 96 15.37 -1.12 3.51
N PRO A 97 14.20 -1.43 4.10
CA PRO A 97 13.65 -2.78 4.05
C PRO A 97 13.56 -3.33 2.60
N PRO A 98 14.17 -4.50 2.32
CA PRO A 98 14.35 -4.99 0.96
C PRO A 98 13.08 -5.56 0.34
N HIS A 99 12.14 -6.09 1.12
CA HIS A 99 10.84 -6.60 0.66
C HIS A 99 10.92 -7.56 -0.55
N SER A 100 11.87 -8.48 -0.51
CA SER A 100 12.03 -9.58 -1.47
C SER A 100 11.40 -10.87 -0.96
N ALA A 101 11.34 -11.89 -1.83
CA ALA A 101 10.87 -13.23 -1.47
C ALA A 101 11.57 -13.79 -0.23
N ALA A 102 12.91 -13.75 -0.21
CA ALA A 102 13.70 -14.26 0.91
C ALA A 102 13.37 -13.56 2.23
N THR A 103 13.20 -12.23 2.21
CA THR A 103 12.86 -11.49 3.44
C THR A 103 11.41 -11.67 3.87
N ALA A 104 10.49 -11.84 2.93
CA ALA A 104 9.09 -12.11 3.23
C ALA A 104 8.92 -13.50 3.87
N GLU A 105 9.58 -14.52 3.31
CA GLU A 105 9.59 -15.88 3.87
C GLU A 105 10.16 -15.89 5.30
N MET A 106 11.33 -15.30 5.51
CA MET A 106 11.94 -15.20 6.84
C MET A 106 11.05 -14.47 7.85
N ALA A 107 10.34 -13.43 7.43
CA ALA A 107 9.41 -12.70 8.28
C ALA A 107 8.26 -13.59 8.77
N VAL A 108 7.71 -14.45 7.90
CA VAL A 108 6.63 -15.39 8.26
C VAL A 108 7.12 -16.41 9.29
N TYR A 109 8.29 -17.02 9.06
CA TYR A 109 8.87 -17.94 10.03
C TYR A 109 9.14 -17.27 11.37
N HIS A 110 9.73 -16.07 11.35
CA HIS A 110 10.00 -15.31 12.55
C HIS A 110 8.72 -14.98 13.32
N MET A 111 7.69 -14.47 12.64
CA MET A 111 6.41 -14.13 13.25
C MET A 111 5.78 -15.34 13.96
N HIS A 112 5.71 -16.49 13.28
CA HIS A 112 5.15 -17.71 13.88
C HIS A 112 5.97 -18.21 15.08
N ALA A 113 7.30 -18.22 14.98
CA ALA A 113 8.16 -18.62 16.08
C ALA A 113 7.98 -17.70 17.31
N THR A 114 7.92 -16.39 17.09
CA THR A 114 7.68 -15.39 18.14
C THR A 114 6.30 -15.58 18.79
N GLN A 115 5.25 -15.84 18.01
CA GLN A 115 3.91 -16.08 18.54
C GLN A 115 3.80 -17.37 19.35
N LEU A 116 4.50 -18.43 18.93
CA LEU A 116 4.52 -19.69 19.68
C LEU A 116 5.32 -19.57 20.98
N ALA A 117 6.36 -18.75 21.03
CA ALA A 117 7.18 -18.56 22.22
C ALA A 117 6.49 -17.81 23.37
N VAL A 118 5.34 -17.18 23.11
CA VAL A 118 4.55 -16.45 24.12
C VAL A 118 3.34 -17.23 24.65
N LEU A 119 3.12 -18.46 24.16
CA LEU A 119 2.11 -19.40 24.64
C LEU A 119 2.71 -20.34 25.70
#